data_AF-A0A6A5VTK4-F1
#
_entry.id   AF-A0A6A5VTK4-F1
#
_cell.length_a   1.000
_cell.length_b   1.000
_cell.length_c   1.000
_cell.angle_alpha   90.00
_cell.angle_beta   90.00
_cell.angle_gamma   90.00
#
_symmetry.space_group_name_H-M   'P 1'
#
loop_
_entity.id
_entity.type
_entity.pdbx_description
1 polymer ?
#
loop_
_entity_poly.entity_id
_entity_poly.type
_entity_poly.pdbx_seq_one_letter_code
_entity_poly.pdbx_strand_id
1 'polypeptide(L)'
;MTKIIRAVTDGSEEGVKLRPRKGHRNLDLIEGYIPKSAKKPLHCRRTLDQYSYYMLETTDRRDEDQVVFRWAKERSQAPILMVDQLWLWVLPDVGTVITSLPNTHRPSESFDIRKLLSAEILRNKERDAIQSPDDLVGIVLSLCLNIMTRVGPSGVKLHQCFQSSINTIVSDL
;
A
#
# COMPACT_ATOMS: atom_id res chain seq x y z
N MET A 1 -7.57 -6.29 12.11
CA MET A 1 -8.14 -5.00 12.51
C MET A 1 -8.10 -4.08 11.28
N THR A 2 -8.81 -4.52 10.25
CA THR A 2 -9.90 -3.81 9.58
C THR A 2 -10.23 -2.45 10.20
N LYS A 3 -10.10 -1.34 9.45
CA LYS A 3 -10.38 0.01 9.97
C LYS A 3 -11.17 0.89 9.01
N ILE A 4 -12.23 1.46 9.57
CA ILE A 4 -13.41 2.05 8.91
C ILE A 4 -13.17 3.55 8.59
N ILE A 5 -13.28 4.02 7.33
CA ILE A 5 -13.20 5.45 6.95
C ILE A 5 -14.60 5.94 6.58
N ARG A 6 -15.23 6.81 7.34
CA ARG A 6 -16.56 7.36 7.00
C ARG A 6 -16.43 8.55 6.06
N ALA A 7 -17.04 8.52 4.86
CA ALA A 7 -17.31 9.75 4.13
C ALA A 7 -18.34 10.54 4.94
N VAL A 8 -18.03 11.81 5.17
CA VAL A 8 -18.89 12.71 5.92
C VAL A 8 -20.09 13.02 5.04
N THR A 9 -21.26 12.48 5.38
CA THR A 9 -22.54 12.97 4.91
C THR A 9 -23.23 13.70 6.06
N ASP A 10 -23.72 14.91 5.78
CA ASP A 10 -24.52 15.70 6.72
C ASP A 10 -25.81 14.93 7.04
N GLY A 11 -25.93 14.47 8.28
CA GLY A 11 -27.11 13.74 8.72
C GLY A 11 -26.93 13.11 10.09
N SER A 12 -27.67 13.66 11.05
CA SER A 12 -27.85 13.22 12.43
C SER A 12 -28.07 11.71 12.59
N GLU A 13 -27.42 11.09 13.58
CA GLU A 13 -28.10 10.28 14.60
C GLU A 13 -27.15 9.87 15.75
N GLU A 14 -27.75 9.72 16.93
CA GLU A 14 -27.12 9.66 18.24
C GLU A 14 -26.32 8.36 18.48
N GLY A 15 -25.09 8.51 19.00
CA GLY A 15 -24.27 7.37 19.43
C GLY A 15 -23.12 7.80 20.33
N VAL A 16 -23.15 7.35 21.59
CA VAL A 16 -22.09 7.30 22.61
C VAL A 16 -21.20 8.56 22.73
N LYS A 17 -21.48 9.40 23.73
CA LYS A 17 -20.65 10.54 24.15
C LYS A 17 -19.28 10.06 24.69
N LEU A 18 -18.33 9.85 23.80
CA LEU A 18 -16.91 9.91 24.13
C LEU A 18 -16.54 11.37 24.40
N ARG A 19 -16.05 11.66 25.61
CA ARG A 19 -15.68 13.03 26.02
C ARG A 19 -14.61 13.57 25.07
N PRO A 20 -14.83 14.71 24.39
CA PRO A 20 -13.87 15.22 23.42
C PRO A 20 -12.67 15.79 24.16
N ARG A 21 -11.49 15.19 23.98
CA ARG A 21 -10.23 15.87 24.30
C ARG A 21 -10.08 17.03 23.32
N LYS A 22 -9.66 18.19 23.83
CA LYS A 22 -9.40 19.41 23.05
C LYS A 22 -8.14 19.17 22.21
N GLY A 23 -8.31 18.54 21.06
CA GLY A 23 -7.26 18.21 20.11
C GLY A 23 -7.95 17.70 18.85
N HIS A 24 -7.51 18.15 17.69
CA HIS A 24 -8.15 17.90 16.40
C HIS A 24 -8.61 16.44 16.27
N ARG A 25 -9.93 16.20 16.28
CA ARG A 25 -10.54 14.85 16.23
C ARG A 25 -9.93 13.96 15.14
N ASN A 26 -9.51 14.57 14.04
CA ASN A 26 -8.83 13.91 12.92
C ASN A 26 -7.42 13.42 13.27
N LEU A 27 -6.67 14.13 14.12
CA LEU A 27 -5.34 13.70 14.59
C LEU A 27 -5.43 12.56 15.60
N ASP A 28 -6.39 12.60 16.52
CA ASP A 28 -6.64 11.50 17.46
C ASP A 28 -7.07 10.21 16.73
N LEU A 29 -7.85 10.37 15.65
CA LEU A 29 -8.18 9.30 14.71
C LEU A 29 -6.94 8.79 13.96
N ILE A 30 -6.03 9.65 13.53
CA ILE A 30 -4.81 9.21 12.82
C ILE A 30 -3.88 8.45 13.79
N GLU A 31 -3.66 8.97 14.99
CA GLU A 31 -2.76 8.37 16.00
C GLU A 31 -3.28 7.05 16.58
N GLY A 32 -4.60 6.86 16.69
CA GLY A 32 -5.19 5.58 17.12
C GLY A 32 -5.25 4.51 16.02
N TYR A 33 -5.06 4.88 14.75
CA TYR A 33 -5.32 4.01 13.59
C TYR A 33 -4.05 3.64 12.82
N ILE A 34 -3.00 4.43 12.97
CA ILE A 34 -1.66 4.15 12.48
C ILE A 34 -0.80 4.00 13.72
N PRO A 35 -0.51 2.78 14.20
CA PRO A 35 0.37 2.67 15.35
C PRO A 35 1.70 3.34 14.99
N LYS A 36 2.15 4.28 15.81
CA LYS A 36 3.46 4.95 15.68
C LYS A 36 4.61 3.94 15.57
N SER A 37 4.36 2.69 15.98
CA SER A 37 5.27 1.57 15.92
C SER A 37 4.73 0.45 15.03
N ALA A 38 5.51 0.03 14.04
CA ALA A 38 5.26 -1.14 13.19
C ALA A 38 5.40 -2.50 13.92
N LYS A 39 5.38 -2.55 15.26
CA LYS A 39 5.75 -3.73 16.05
C LYS A 39 4.82 -4.95 15.88
N LYS A 40 3.58 -4.78 15.42
CA LYS A 40 2.63 -5.89 15.14
C LYS A 40 1.68 -5.51 14.00
N PRO A 41 2.14 -5.55 12.73
CA PRO A 41 1.26 -5.28 11.61
C PRO A 41 0.22 -6.40 11.51
N LEU A 42 -1.02 -6.04 11.21
CA LEU A 42 -2.11 -7.01 11.09
C LEU A 42 -2.04 -7.88 9.85
N HIS A 43 -1.49 -7.30 8.79
CA HIS A 43 -1.15 -8.01 7.58
C HIS A 43 0.37 -8.13 7.57
N CYS A 44 0.87 -9.35 7.69
CA CYS A 44 2.29 -9.60 7.47
C CYS A 44 2.58 -9.39 6.00
N ARG A 45 3.56 -8.54 5.71
CA ARG A 45 4.15 -8.44 4.38
C ARG A 45 4.88 -9.75 4.09
N ARG A 46 4.71 -10.27 2.87
CA ARG A 46 5.37 -11.50 2.40
C ARG A 46 6.10 -11.20 1.10
N THR A 47 7.15 -11.94 0.79
CA THR A 47 7.68 -11.94 -0.58
C THR A 47 6.65 -12.56 -1.53
N LEU A 48 6.83 -12.39 -2.85
CA LEU A 48 5.98 -13.02 -3.85
C LEU A 48 5.87 -14.54 -3.67
N ASP A 49 7.01 -15.19 -3.40
CA ASP A 49 7.06 -16.64 -3.22
C ASP A 49 6.51 -17.07 -1.86
N GLN A 50 6.77 -16.34 -0.78
CA GLN A 50 6.14 -16.60 0.53
C GLN A 50 4.61 -16.50 0.48
N TYR A 51 4.08 -15.60 -0.36
CA TYR A 51 2.65 -15.47 -0.57
C TYR A 51 2.08 -16.66 -1.37
N SER A 52 2.78 -17.07 -2.43
CA SER A 52 2.30 -18.09 -3.37
C SER A 52 2.47 -19.52 -2.84
N TYR A 53 3.53 -19.77 -2.06
CA TYR A 53 3.94 -21.10 -1.63
C TYR A 53 3.95 -21.24 -0.11
N TYR A 54 2.78 -21.06 0.50
CA TYR A 54 2.63 -21.05 1.97
C TYR A 54 3.01 -22.36 2.68
N MET A 55 3.11 -23.49 1.96
CA MET A 55 3.46 -24.80 2.51
C MET A 55 4.97 -25.07 2.53
N LEU A 56 5.79 -24.25 1.88
CA LEU A 56 7.24 -24.43 1.87
C LEU A 56 7.85 -23.90 3.17
N GLU A 57 8.87 -24.60 3.67
CA GLU A 57 9.61 -24.17 4.86
C GLU A 57 10.45 -22.90 4.62
N THR A 58 10.96 -22.73 3.39
CA THR A 58 11.72 -21.55 2.95
C THR A 58 11.45 -21.25 1.47
N THR A 59 11.54 -19.97 1.13
CA THR A 59 11.45 -19.46 -0.25
C THR A 59 12.72 -18.74 -0.69
N ASP A 60 13.80 -18.75 0.11
CA ASP A 60 14.97 -17.88 -0.08
C ASP A 60 15.56 -17.98 -1.49
N ARG A 61 15.72 -19.20 -2.01
CA ARG A 61 16.23 -19.44 -3.37
C ARG A 61 15.33 -18.85 -4.45
N ARG A 62 14.01 -18.85 -4.23
CA ARG A 62 13.03 -18.30 -5.19
C ARG A 62 13.00 -16.78 -5.13
N ASP A 63 13.15 -16.23 -3.93
CA ASP A 63 13.26 -14.79 -3.73
C ASP A 63 14.48 -14.23 -4.46
N GLU A 64 15.61 -14.96 -4.47
CA GLU A 64 16.80 -14.62 -5.28
C GLU A 64 16.59 -14.79 -6.80
N ASP A 65 15.70 -15.69 -7.22
CA ASP A 65 15.39 -15.93 -8.63
C ASP A 65 14.40 -14.90 -9.22
N GLN A 66 13.80 -14.04 -8.39
CA GLN A 66 12.93 -12.97 -8.87
C GLN A 66 13.66 -12.10 -9.89
N VAL A 67 12.98 -11.77 -11.00
CA VAL A 67 13.54 -10.97 -12.10
C VAL A 67 14.11 -9.64 -11.60
N VAL A 68 13.41 -9.01 -10.65
CA VAL A 68 13.84 -7.75 -10.02
C VAL A 68 15.13 -7.92 -9.22
N PHE A 69 15.26 -9.03 -8.50
CA PHE A 69 16.46 -9.35 -7.73
C PHE A 69 17.67 -9.55 -8.66
N ARG A 70 17.52 -10.40 -9.69
CA ARG A 70 18.59 -10.67 -10.66
C ARG A 70 19.05 -9.40 -11.38
N TRP A 71 18.10 -8.61 -11.88
CA TRP A 71 18.38 -7.34 -12.54
C TRP A 71 19.13 -6.35 -11.64
N ALA A 72 18.79 -6.30 -10.36
CA ALA A 72 19.39 -5.37 -9.41
C ALA A 72 20.71 -5.85 -8.81
N LYS A 73 20.94 -7.17 -8.75
CA LYS A 73 22.16 -7.80 -8.22
C LYS A 73 23.41 -7.30 -8.97
N GLU A 74 23.31 -7.15 -10.28
CA GLU A 74 24.35 -6.55 -11.14
C GLU A 74 24.67 -5.09 -10.79
N ARG A 75 23.78 -4.43 -10.04
CA ARG A 75 23.82 -3.01 -9.67
C ARG A 75 24.10 -2.83 -8.17
N SER A 76 24.58 -3.88 -7.49
CA SER A 76 24.83 -3.90 -6.04
C SER A 76 23.60 -3.56 -5.20
N GLN A 77 22.41 -3.92 -5.68
CA GLN A 77 21.13 -3.72 -5.00
C GLN A 77 20.38 -5.05 -4.93
N ALA A 78 19.58 -5.24 -3.88
CA ALA A 78 18.80 -6.47 -3.69
C ALA A 78 17.32 -6.17 -3.33
N PRO A 79 16.59 -5.38 -4.13
CA PRO A 79 15.15 -5.26 -3.98
C PRO A 79 14.47 -6.61 -4.23
N ILE A 80 13.59 -6.99 -3.32
CA ILE A 80 12.70 -8.16 -3.45
C ILE A 80 11.28 -7.63 -3.62
N LEU A 81 10.52 -8.22 -4.55
CA LEU A 81 9.10 -7.92 -4.67
C LEU A 81 8.36 -8.49 -3.48
N MET A 82 7.60 -7.63 -2.84
CA MET A 82 6.82 -7.95 -1.68
C MET A 82 5.34 -7.81 -2.03
N VAL A 83 4.54 -8.74 -1.53
CA VAL A 83 3.10 -8.76 -1.64
C VAL A 83 2.49 -8.26 -0.35
N ASP A 84 1.63 -7.26 -0.52
CA ASP A 84 0.86 -6.61 0.51
C ASP A 84 -0.62 -6.98 0.34
N GLN A 85 -1.31 -7.30 1.43
CA GLN A 85 -2.76 -7.55 1.38
C GLN A 85 -3.54 -6.25 1.56
N LEU A 86 -4.47 -5.97 0.65
CA LEU A 86 -5.45 -4.90 0.81
C LEU A 86 -6.78 -5.50 1.24
N TRP A 87 -7.32 -5.01 2.36
CA TRP A 87 -8.71 -5.27 2.71
C TRP A 87 -9.49 -3.97 2.61
N LEU A 88 -10.63 -4.02 1.90
CA LEU A 88 -11.45 -2.87 1.61
C LEU A 88 -12.94 -3.23 1.76
N TRP A 89 -13.68 -2.44 2.51
CA TRP A 89 -15.14 -2.58 2.64
C TRP A 89 -15.79 -1.23 2.44
N VAL A 90 -16.92 -1.20 1.74
CA VAL A 90 -17.73 0.01 1.60
C VAL A 90 -19.04 -0.24 2.32
N LEU A 91 -19.39 0.62 3.27
CA LEU A 91 -20.68 0.64 3.95
C LEU A 91 -21.54 1.73 3.28
N PRO A 92 -22.49 1.35 2.41
CA PRO A 92 -23.16 2.30 1.51
C PRO A 92 -24.09 3.27 2.26
N ASP A 93 -24.74 2.78 3.31
CA ASP A 93 -25.69 3.49 4.17
C ASP A 93 -25.10 4.74 4.85
N VAL A 94 -23.81 4.68 5.16
CA VAL A 94 -23.10 5.72 5.89
C VAL A 94 -21.94 6.32 5.10
N GLY A 95 -21.82 5.99 3.80
CA GLY A 95 -20.77 6.47 2.93
C GLY A 95 -19.36 6.05 3.36
N THR A 96 -19.17 4.90 4.01
CA THR A 96 -17.96 4.63 4.77
C THR A 96 -17.06 3.55 4.11
N VAL A 97 -15.86 3.91 3.67
CA VAL A 97 -14.81 3.02 3.16
C VAL A 97 -13.85 2.55 4.27
N ILE A 98 -13.93 1.31 4.69
CA ILE A 98 -12.97 0.67 5.58
C ILE A 98 -11.75 0.21 4.78
N THR A 99 -10.52 0.59 5.14
CA THR A 99 -9.30 0.05 4.52
C THR A 99 -8.30 -0.48 5.56
N SER A 100 -7.62 -1.57 5.24
CA SER A 100 -6.44 -2.04 5.97
C SER A 100 -5.30 -2.27 4.99
N LEU A 101 -4.18 -1.60 5.25
CA LEU A 101 -2.95 -1.69 4.48
C LEU A 101 -1.83 -2.17 5.41
N PRO A 102 -0.91 -3.02 4.94
CA PRO A 102 0.31 -3.31 5.68
C PRO A 102 1.13 -2.02 5.78
N ASN A 103 1.73 -1.79 6.95
CA ASN A 103 2.74 -0.77 7.08
C ASN A 103 4.01 -1.27 6.39
N THR A 104 4.63 -0.45 5.54
CA THR A 104 5.94 -0.77 5.02
C THR A 104 6.94 -0.81 6.19
N HIS A 105 7.97 -1.66 6.09
CA HIS A 105 9.05 -1.72 7.08
C HIS A 105 9.85 -0.41 7.17
N ARG A 106 9.69 0.49 6.19
CA ARG A 106 10.39 1.77 6.08
C ARG A 106 9.39 2.90 5.73
N PRO A 107 8.62 3.38 6.72
CA PRO A 107 7.57 4.39 6.49
C PRO A 107 8.10 5.75 6.00
N SER A 108 9.42 5.99 6.02
CA SER A 108 10.05 7.20 5.49
C SER A 108 10.19 7.22 3.96
N GLU A 109 10.11 6.05 3.32
CA GLU A 109 10.40 5.89 1.90
C GLU A 109 9.36 6.55 1.00
N SER A 110 9.77 7.00 -0.18
CA SER A 110 8.89 7.66 -1.16
C SER A 110 7.83 6.73 -1.77
N PHE A 111 8.11 5.43 -1.79
CA PHE A 111 7.23 4.38 -2.34
C PHE A 111 6.26 3.78 -1.32
N ASP A 112 6.20 4.33 -0.10
CA ASP A 112 5.23 3.92 0.91
C ASP A 112 3.79 4.31 0.49
N ILE A 113 2.87 3.33 0.48
CA ILE A 113 1.49 3.53 0.01
C ILE A 113 0.75 4.59 0.83
N ARG A 114 1.00 4.69 2.14
CA ARG A 114 0.35 5.72 2.98
C ARG A 114 0.85 7.11 2.59
N LYS A 115 2.15 7.26 2.32
CA LYS A 115 2.72 8.53 1.85
C LYS A 115 2.18 8.92 0.47
N LEU A 116 2.08 7.94 -0.44
CA LEU A 116 1.51 8.14 -1.77
C LEU A 116 0.03 8.53 -1.71
N LEU A 117 -0.77 7.83 -0.90
CA LEU A 117 -2.19 8.17 -0.70
C LEU A 117 -2.36 9.56 -0.08
N SER A 118 -1.52 9.91 0.89
CA SER A 118 -1.54 11.25 1.50
C SER A 118 -1.15 12.33 0.50
N ALA A 119 -0.17 12.07 -0.37
CA ALA A 119 0.21 13.01 -1.42
C ALA A 119 -0.91 13.17 -2.46
N GLU A 120 -1.53 12.06 -2.88
CA GLU A 120 -2.61 12.07 -3.86
C GLU A 120 -3.85 12.81 -3.34
N ILE A 121 -4.26 12.55 -2.10
CA ILE A 121 -5.48 13.17 -1.55
C ILE A 121 -5.25 14.63 -1.14
N LEU A 122 -4.09 14.96 -0.58
CA LEU A 122 -3.88 16.28 0.05
C LEU A 122 -3.11 17.27 -0.83
N ARG A 123 -2.32 16.80 -1.81
CA ARG A 123 -1.39 17.65 -2.57
C ARG A 123 -1.68 17.69 -4.07
N ASN A 124 -2.34 16.68 -4.63
CA ASN A 124 -2.71 16.70 -6.03
C ASN A 124 -3.90 17.65 -6.25
N LYS A 125 -3.63 18.82 -6.86
CA LYS A 125 -4.65 19.84 -7.17
C LYS A 125 -5.38 19.59 -8.50
N GLU A 126 -4.84 18.72 -9.35
CA GLU A 126 -5.42 18.37 -10.65
C GLU A 126 -6.47 17.27 -10.54
N ARG A 127 -6.52 16.61 -9.38
CA ARG A 127 -7.49 15.56 -9.07
C ARG A 127 -8.87 16.17 -8.79
N ASP A 128 -9.92 15.51 -9.27
CA ASP A 128 -11.30 15.82 -8.93
C ASP A 128 -11.57 15.65 -7.44
N ALA A 129 -12.46 16.47 -6.86
CA ALA A 129 -12.87 16.30 -5.46
C ALA A 129 -13.52 14.92 -5.22
N ILE A 130 -13.29 14.32 -4.04
CA ILE A 130 -13.98 13.06 -3.65
C ILE A 130 -15.42 13.46 -3.33
N GLN A 131 -16.37 13.00 -4.13
CA GLN A 131 -17.80 13.21 -3.94
C GLN A 131 -18.48 11.95 -3.37
N SER A 132 -17.89 10.78 -3.61
CA SER A 132 -18.45 9.49 -3.21
C SER A 132 -17.41 8.56 -2.57
N PRO A 133 -17.86 7.53 -1.82
CA PRO A 133 -16.99 6.44 -1.37
C PRO A 133 -16.27 5.77 -2.54
N ASP A 134 -16.94 5.62 -3.70
CA ASP A 134 -16.38 4.98 -4.89
C ASP A 134 -15.20 5.76 -5.47
N ASP A 135 -15.25 7.10 -5.42
CA ASP A 135 -14.12 7.96 -5.82
C ASP A 135 -12.88 7.66 -4.96
N LEU A 136 -13.08 7.56 -3.65
CA LEU A 136 -12.00 7.23 -2.71
C LEU A 136 -11.46 5.82 -2.96
N VAL A 137 -12.34 4.84 -3.19
CA VAL A 137 -11.94 3.47 -3.54
C VAL A 137 -11.13 3.46 -4.83
N GLY A 138 -11.56 4.19 -5.86
CA GLY A 138 -10.86 4.33 -7.12
C GLY A 138 -9.43 4.84 -6.95
N ILE A 139 -9.22 5.83 -6.08
CA ILE A 139 -7.88 6.34 -5.75
C ILE A 139 -7.04 5.28 -5.02
N VAL A 140 -7.61 4.62 -4.01
CA VAL A 140 -6.87 3.60 -3.25
C VAL A 140 -6.44 2.47 -4.18
N LEU A 141 -7.33 1.99 -5.04
CA LEU A 141 -7.05 0.90 -5.98
C LEU A 141 -6.05 1.33 -7.06
N SER A 142 -6.22 2.52 -7.65
CA SER A 142 -5.28 3.01 -8.67
C SER A 142 -3.88 3.12 -8.08
N LEU A 143 -3.76 3.58 -6.83
CA LEU A 143 -2.48 3.61 -6.15
C LEU A 143 -1.96 2.20 -5.82
N CYS A 144 -2.77 1.26 -5.35
CA CYS A 144 -2.25 -0.07 -5.02
C CYS A 144 -1.83 -0.86 -6.28
N LEU A 145 -2.55 -0.70 -7.39
CA LEU A 145 -2.34 -1.48 -8.63
C LEU A 145 -1.26 -0.88 -9.54
N ASN A 146 -0.88 0.38 -9.36
CA ASN A 146 0.09 1.05 -10.22
C ASN A 146 1.57 0.66 -9.95
N ILE A 147 1.83 -0.54 -9.46
CA ILE A 147 3.18 -1.02 -9.15
C ILE A 147 4.07 -1.13 -10.40
N MET A 148 3.49 -1.40 -11.57
CA MET A 148 4.25 -1.62 -12.82
C MET A 148 4.91 -0.36 -13.37
N THR A 149 4.31 0.81 -13.17
CA THR A 149 4.83 2.08 -13.72
C THR A 149 5.61 2.90 -12.68
N ARG A 150 5.44 2.56 -11.39
CA ARG A 150 6.10 3.26 -10.30
C ARG A 150 7.60 3.03 -10.25
N VAL A 151 8.26 4.06 -9.74
CA VAL A 151 9.67 4.00 -9.36
C VAL A 151 9.76 3.47 -7.94
N GLY A 152 10.37 2.30 -7.81
CA GLY A 152 10.66 1.65 -6.54
C GLY A 152 11.98 2.12 -5.91
N PRO A 153 12.48 1.38 -4.90
CA PRO A 153 13.77 1.65 -4.28
C PRO A 153 14.87 1.81 -5.34
N SER A 154 15.77 2.78 -5.12
CA SER A 154 16.95 3.00 -5.96
C SER A 154 16.67 3.27 -7.45
N GLY A 155 15.47 3.75 -7.78
CA GLY A 155 15.11 4.07 -9.17
C GLY A 155 14.60 2.89 -9.99
N VAL A 156 14.46 1.70 -9.38
CA VAL A 156 14.01 0.47 -10.06
C VAL A 156 12.60 0.67 -10.62
N LYS A 157 12.41 0.35 -11.91
CA LYS A 157 11.08 0.27 -12.53
C LYS A 157 10.81 -1.17 -12.95
N LEU A 158 9.69 -1.72 -12.48
CA LEU A 158 9.40 -3.14 -12.64
C LEU A 158 9.38 -3.59 -14.11
N HIS A 159 8.74 -2.81 -14.99
CA HIS A 159 8.72 -3.10 -16.42
C HIS A 159 10.11 -3.11 -17.06
N GLN A 160 11.04 -2.25 -16.61
CA GLN A 160 12.40 -2.22 -17.15
C GLN A 160 13.20 -3.47 -16.75
N CYS A 161 12.98 -3.98 -15.52
CA CYS A 161 13.60 -5.24 -15.08
C CYS A 161 13.18 -6.40 -16.00
N PHE A 162 11.88 -6.52 -16.28
CA PHE A 162 11.36 -7.55 -17.19
C PHE A 162 11.87 -7.38 -18.61
N GLN A 163 11.81 -6.17 -19.17
CA GLN A 163 12.29 -5.89 -20.53
C GLN A 163 13.77 -6.23 -20.68
N SER A 164 14.61 -5.83 -19.71
CA SER A 164 16.03 -6.14 -19.71
C SER A 164 16.28 -7.65 -19.64
N SER A 165 15.58 -8.37 -18.76
CA SER A 165 15.73 -9.82 -18.62
C SER A 165 15.32 -10.58 -19.88
N ILE A 166 14.28 -10.13 -20.58
CA ILE A 166 13.87 -10.71 -21.86
C ILE A 166 14.95 -10.47 -22.92
N ASN A 167 15.49 -9.25 -23.00
CA ASN A 167 16.53 -8.92 -23.96
C ASN A 167 17.81 -9.74 -23.76
N THR A 168 18.20 -10.01 -22.51
CA THR A 168 19.34 -10.89 -22.21
C THR A 168 19.12 -12.30 -22.79
N ILE A 169 17.96 -12.91 -22.52
CA ILE A 169 17.64 -14.25 -23.03
C ILE A 169 17.63 -14.27 -24.57
N VAL A 170 17.06 -13.24 -25.20
CA VAL A 170 17.03 -13.12 -26.66
C VAL A 170 18.44 -12.94 -27.25
N SER A 171 19.35 -12.31 -26.53
CA SER A 171 20.74 -12.12 -26.97
C SER A 171 21.59 -13.39 -26.85
N ASP A 172 21.19 -14.31 -25.98
CA ASP A 172 21.86 -15.60 -25.74
C ASP A 172 21.33 -16.74 -26.64
N LEU A 173 20.30 -16.47 -27.47
CA LEU A 173 19.69 -17.39 -28.45
C LEU A 173 20.27 -17.19 -29.85
#